data_AF-A0AAU8LVC5-F1
#
_entry.id   AF-A0AAU8LVC5-F1
#
_cell.length_a   1.000
_cell.length_b   1.000
_cell.length_c   1.000
_cell.angle_alpha   90.00
_cell.angle_beta   90.00
_cell.angle_gamma   90.00
#
_symmetry.space_group_name_H-M   'P 1'
#
loop_
_entity.id
_entity.type
_entity.pdbx_description
1 polymer ?
#
loop_
_entity_poly.entity_id
_entity_poly.type
_entity_poly.pdbx_seq_one_letter_code
_entity_poly.pdbx_strand_id
1 'polypeptide(L)'
;MKIRKLHRLTAITFSPFLILFALSGSTMLFRKTGIYSKEVKKVIESIHTWEIIAPYIGIIGGLGLLTVTITGIIIFFKRTA
;
A
#
# COMPACT_ATOMS: atom_id res chain seq x y z
N MET A 1 23.68 4.14 -9.82
CA MET A 1 22.56 4.69 -10.64
C MET A 1 21.36 3.74 -10.80
N LYS A 2 21.54 2.43 -11.04
CA LYS A 2 20.42 1.50 -11.32
C LYS A 2 19.37 1.41 -10.20
N ILE A 3 19.80 1.41 -8.93
CA ILE A 3 18.89 1.32 -7.77
C ILE A 3 17.94 2.53 -7.61
N ARG A 4 18.41 3.75 -7.91
CA ARG A 4 17.58 4.97 -7.83
C ARG A 4 16.51 4.99 -8.92
N LYS A 5 16.84 4.52 -10.12
CA LYS A 5 15.87 4.37 -11.21
C LYS A 5 14.82 3.30 -10.88
N LEU A 6 15.26 2.15 -10.36
CA LEU A 6 14.34 1.08 -9.90
C LEU A 6 13.39 1.61 -8.82
N HIS A 7 13.93 2.23 -7.75
CA HIS A 7 13.14 2.82 -6.67
C HIS A 7 12.11 3.81 -7.18
N ARG A 8 12.51 4.75 -8.05
CA ARG A 8 11.60 5.76 -8.61
C ARG A 8 10.49 5.13 -9.45
N LEU A 9 10.83 4.13 -10.27
CA LEU A 9 9.85 3.43 -11.10
C LEU A 9 8.86 2.65 -10.23
N THR A 10 9.34 1.85 -9.29
CA THR A 10 8.45 1.07 -8.40
C THR A 10 7.62 1.99 -7.51
N ALA A 11 8.20 3.07 -6.99
CA ALA A 11 7.46 4.05 -6.19
C ALA A 11 6.32 4.66 -7.00
N ILE A 12 6.57 5.21 -8.20
CA ILE A 12 5.53 5.85 -9.02
C ILE A 12 4.45 4.84 -9.43
N THR A 13 4.84 3.65 -9.88
CA THR A 13 3.89 2.62 -10.34
C THR A 13 2.99 2.13 -9.22
N PHE A 14 3.54 1.91 -8.02
CA PHE A 14 2.77 1.36 -6.90
C PHE A 14 2.11 2.42 -6.01
N SER A 15 2.50 3.70 -6.08
CA SER A 15 1.97 4.77 -5.22
C SER A 15 0.43 4.85 -5.20
N PRO A 16 -0.29 4.82 -6.33
CA PRO A 16 -1.76 4.89 -6.31
C PRO A 16 -2.38 3.73 -5.52
N PHE A 17 -1.85 2.52 -5.70
CA PHE A 17 -2.30 1.32 -4.99
C PHE A 17 -1.96 1.37 -3.51
N LEU A 18 -0.75 1.82 -3.17
CA LEU A 18 -0.31 1.94 -1.77
C LEU A 18 -1.13 3.00 -1.01
N ILE A 19 -1.51 4.10 -1.66
CA ILE A 19 -2.41 5.11 -1.06
C ILE A 19 -3.78 4.51 -0.79
N LEU A 20 -4.36 3.81 -1.77
CA LEU A 20 -5.65 3.13 -1.60
C LEU A 20 -5.61 2.06 -0.50
N PHE A 21 -4.52 1.28 -0.43
CA PHE A 21 -4.31 0.31 0.64
C PHE A 21 -4.15 0.95 2.01
N ALA A 22 -3.40 2.05 2.11
CA ALA A 22 -3.24 2.77 3.36
C ALA A 22 -4.58 3.32 3.85
N LEU A 23 -5.35 4.00 2.99
CA LEU A 23 -6.64 4.58 3.35
C LEU A 23 -7.67 3.51 3.74
N SER A 24 -7.81 2.47 2.93
CA SER A 24 -8.76 1.38 3.21
C SER A 24 -8.34 0.55 4.43
N GLY A 25 -7.06 0.21 4.56
CA GLY A 25 -6.53 -0.52 5.71
C GLY A 25 -6.66 0.28 7.01
N SER A 26 -6.27 1.56 7.01
CA SER A 26 -6.40 2.44 8.18
C SER A 26 -7.85 2.61 8.61
N THR A 27 -8.78 2.80 7.67
CA THR A 27 -10.22 2.91 8.00
C THR A 27 -10.79 1.59 8.54
N MET A 28 -10.32 0.44 8.05
CA MET A 28 -10.74 -0.88 8.53
C MET A 28 -10.30 -1.17 9.98
N LEU A 29 -9.18 -0.59 10.44
CA LEU A 29 -8.77 -0.68 11.86
C LEU A 29 -9.85 -0.14 12.82
N PHE A 30 -10.65 0.82 12.36
CA PHE A 30 -11.74 1.45 13.12
C PHE A 30 -13.12 0.80 12.90
N ARG A 31 -13.22 -0.38 12.26
CA ARG A 31 -14.52 -1.01 11.92
C ARG A 31 -15.41 -1.40 13.09
N LYS A 32 -14.87 -1.40 14.32
CA LYS A 32 -15.57 -1.76 15.55
C LYS A 32 -15.81 -0.56 16.47
N THR A 33 -15.33 0.63 16.13
CA THR A 33 -15.43 1.80 17.02
C THR A 33 -16.71 2.60 16.85
N GLY A 34 -17.57 2.23 15.88
CA GLY A 34 -18.85 2.92 15.65
C GLY A 34 -18.73 4.33 15.05
N ILE A 35 -17.53 4.72 14.61
CA ILE A 35 -17.23 6.08 14.10
C ILE A 35 -17.95 6.39 12.78
N TYR A 36 -18.35 5.37 12.01
CA TYR A 36 -19.01 5.53 10.72
C TYR A 36 -20.24 4.63 10.59
N SER A 37 -21.21 5.09 9.79
CA SER A 37 -22.49 4.40 9.59
C SER A 37 -22.30 3.01 8.95
N LYS A 38 -23.30 2.13 9.10
CA LYS A 38 -23.28 0.76 8.53
C LYS A 38 -23.10 0.76 7.01
N GLU A 39 -23.58 1.80 6.33
CA GLU A 39 -23.45 1.97 4.88
C GLU A 39 -22.00 2.29 4.49
N VAL A 40 -21.38 3.25 5.18
CA VAL A 40 -19.96 3.59 4.98
C VAL A 40 -19.07 2.39 5.29
N LYS A 41 -19.40 1.62 6.34
CA LYS A 41 -18.71 0.37 6.66
C LYS A 41 -18.77 -0.65 5.51
N LYS A 42 -19.93 -0.87 4.91
CA LYS A 42 -20.09 -1.79 3.77
C LYS A 42 -19.30 -1.34 2.54
N VAL A 43 -19.25 -0.03 2.28
CA VAL A 43 -18.46 0.52 1.17
C VAL A 43 -16.96 0.32 1.41
N ILE A 44 -16.46 0.61 2.62
CA ILE A 44 -15.05 0.38 2.98
C ILE A 44 -14.71 -1.11 2.90
N GLU A 45 -15.58 -1.98 3.43
CA GLU A 45 -15.41 -3.43 3.33
C GLU A 45 -15.35 -3.84 1.85
N SER A 46 -16.30 -3.41 1.01
CA SER A 46 -16.29 -3.72 -0.43
C SER A 46 -15.06 -3.20 -1.18
N ILE A 47 -14.54 -2.02 -0.83
CA ILE A 47 -13.32 -1.45 -1.43
C ILE A 47 -12.08 -2.18 -0.93
N HIS A 48 -12.11 -2.80 0.25
CA HIS A 48 -10.96 -3.48 0.83
C HIS A 48 -10.93 -4.99 0.56
N THR A 49 -12.08 -5.65 0.56
CA THR A 49 -12.16 -7.11 0.50
C THR A 49 -11.89 -7.67 -0.89
N TRP A 50 -12.10 -6.92 -1.99
CA TRP A 50 -11.82 -7.34 -3.38
C TRP A 50 -11.98 -8.86 -3.61
N GLU A 51 -13.04 -9.51 -3.13
CA GLU A 51 -13.03 -10.91 -2.64
C GLU A 51 -12.49 -11.99 -3.60
N ILE A 52 -12.38 -11.69 -4.90
CA ILE A 52 -11.86 -12.60 -5.93
C ILE A 52 -10.43 -12.24 -6.38
N ILE A 53 -10.03 -10.96 -6.30
CA ILE A 53 -8.76 -10.41 -6.84
C ILE A 53 -7.84 -9.89 -5.71
N ALA A 54 -8.37 -9.74 -4.49
CA ALA A 54 -7.71 -9.23 -3.28
C ALA A 54 -6.37 -9.90 -2.96
N PRO A 55 -6.27 -11.24 -2.97
CA PRO A 55 -5.03 -11.90 -2.56
C PRO A 55 -3.89 -11.52 -3.49
N TYR A 56 -4.14 -11.53 -4.80
CA TYR A 56 -3.11 -11.25 -5.81
C TYR A 56 -2.73 -9.77 -5.83
N ILE A 57 -3.70 -8.85 -5.78
CA ILE A 57 -3.41 -7.40 -5.74
C ILE A 57 -2.72 -7.02 -4.42
N GLY A 58 -3.15 -7.62 -3.30
CA GLY A 58 -2.52 -7.44 -1.99
C GLY A 58 -1.07 -7.93 -1.96
N ILE A 59 -0.80 -9.11 -2.52
CA ILE A 59 0.57 -9.64 -2.65
C ILE A 59 1.42 -8.74 -3.55
N ILE A 60 0.90 -8.33 -4.71
CA ILE A 60 1.62 -7.44 -5.64
C ILE A 60 1.91 -6.08 -4.99
N GLY A 61 0.92 -5.49 -4.31
CA GLY A 61 1.09 -4.25 -3.57
C GLY A 61 2.08 -4.37 -2.42
N GLY A 62 2.03 -5.48 -1.67
CA GLY A 62 2.96 -5.79 -0.59
C GLY A 62 4.41 -5.95 -1.09
N LEU A 63 4.61 -6.67 -2.19
CA LEU A 63 5.91 -6.79 -2.85
C LEU A 63 6.41 -5.44 -3.37
N GLY A 64 5.51 -4.61 -3.92
CA GLY A 64 5.80 -3.24 -4.32
C GLY A 64 6.29 -2.39 -3.14
N LEU A 65 5.57 -2.44 -2.01
CA LEU A 65 5.93 -1.73 -0.78
C LEU A 65 7.29 -2.19 -0.23
N LEU A 66 7.52 -3.50 -0.16
CA LEU A 66 8.79 -4.08 0.27
C LEU A 66 9.94 -3.59 -0.62
N THR A 67 9.74 -3.62 -1.94
CA THR A 67 10.74 -3.17 -2.91
C THR A 67 11.07 -1.69 -2.71
N VAL A 68 10.07 -0.82 -2.58
CA VAL A 68 10.27 0.62 -2.35
C VAL A 68 10.97 0.86 -1.01
N THR A 69 10.60 0.13 0.04
CA THR A 69 11.20 0.24 1.38
C THR A 69 12.68 -0.15 1.37
N ILE A 70 12.99 -1.35 0.85
CA ILE A 70 14.36 -1.87 0.78
C ILE A 70 15.24 -0.95 -0.07
N THR A 71 14.76 -0.58 -1.25
CA THR A 71 15.54 0.30 -2.14
C THR A 71 15.72 1.70 -1.55
N GLY A 72 14.74 2.23 -0.81
CA GLY A 72 14.84 3.48 -0.06
C GLY A 72 15.91 3.44 1.01
N ILE A 73 15.93 2.38 1.83
CA ILE A 73 16.95 2.15 2.87
C ILE A 73 18.35 2.10 2.24
N ILE A 74 18.52 1.32 1.16
CA ILE A 74 19.82 1.21 0.46
C ILE A 74 20.27 2.58 -0.07
N ILE A 75 19.35 3.35 -0.66
CA ILE A 75 19.67 4.69 -1.19
C ILE A 75 20.07 5.65 -0.06
N PHE A 76 19.40 5.58 1.09
CA PHE A 76 19.70 6.40 2.25
C PHE A 76 21.12 6.15 2.76
N PHE A 77 21.47 4.89 3.05
CA PHE A 77 22.81 4.56 3.57
C PHE A 77 23.92 4.73 2.54
N LYS A 78 23.68 4.43 1.25
CA LYS A 78 24.66 4.70 0.17
C LYS A 78 24.83 6.17 -0.18
N ARG A 79 24.02 7.08 0.39
CA ARG A 79 24.22 8.53 0.22
C ARG A 79 25.25 9.05 1.22
N THR A 80 25.46 8.34 2.32
CA THR A 80 26.29 8.76 3.45
C THR A 80 27.69 8.12 3.47
N ALA A 81 27.91 7.10 2.62
CA ALA A 81 29.21 6.48 2.35
C ALA A 81 29.75 6.95 1.00
#